data_AF-A0A957F652-F1
#
_entry.id   AF-A0A957F652-F1
#
_cell.length_a   1.000
_cell.length_b   1.000
_cell.length_c   1.000
_cell.angle_alpha   90.00
_cell.angle_beta   90.00
_cell.angle_gamma   90.00
#
_symmetry.space_group_name_H-M   'P 1'
#
loop_
_entity.id
_entity.type
_entity.pdbx_description
1 polymer ?
#
loop_
_entity_poly.entity_id
_entity_poly.type
_entity_poly.pdbx_seq_one_letter_code
_entity_poly.pdbx_strand_id
1 'polypeptide(L)'
;MDFAFGTLSTDALKLYHHRLLRQGVRHGHEMTPHRPGAYEPITLFATTGVDVTADAVACYFTTDGTEPVGQRGTAVCGDVARFTPIETSWDSFAWGYTTRWAVTLPGFAAGTRLRYRVGAWAADAADAADAADGADKRISSAEVFADYPDLKLSSEQAAHRHFSHNLPPDTAVRWGEPRPGTVFTVAVAQPGAPEWARRALIYHLMIDRFYPGEGRGWRQTADLNGFCGGTLRGVYEKLDY
;
A
#
# COMPACT_ATOMS: atom_id res chain seq x y z
N MET A 1 -25.39 -4.90 15.05
CA MET A 1 -24.03 -5.45 15.16
C MET A 1 -23.15 -4.50 14.37
N ASP A 2 -22.56 -3.51 15.05
CA ASP A 2 -21.84 -2.42 14.38
C ASP A 2 -20.49 -2.92 13.85
N PHE A 3 -20.35 -2.89 12.54
CA PHE A 3 -19.12 -3.28 11.85
C PHE A 3 -18.10 -2.15 11.93
N ALA A 4 -17.02 -2.36 12.68
CA ALA A 4 -15.92 -1.41 12.86
C ALA A 4 -14.99 -1.25 11.63
N PHE A 5 -15.33 -1.85 10.48
CA PHE A 5 -14.51 -1.82 9.27
C PHE A 5 -15.19 -1.00 8.18
N GLY A 6 -15.15 0.33 8.27
CA GLY A 6 -15.85 1.23 7.35
C GLY A 6 -15.60 0.90 5.88
N THR A 7 -14.34 0.74 5.46
CA THR A 7 -13.94 0.45 4.07
C THR A 7 -14.19 -0.99 3.61
N LEU A 8 -14.60 -1.89 4.49
CA LEU A 8 -14.89 -3.30 4.21
C LEU A 8 -16.22 -3.76 4.81
N SER A 9 -17.11 -2.80 5.10
CA SER A 9 -18.33 -3.02 5.88
C SER A 9 -19.40 -3.80 5.11
N THR A 10 -19.38 -3.71 3.78
CA THR A 10 -20.33 -4.39 2.89
C THR A 10 -19.62 -5.30 1.90
N ASP A 11 -20.33 -6.27 1.34
CA ASP A 11 -19.76 -7.19 0.35
C ASP A 11 -19.34 -6.47 -0.94
N ALA A 12 -20.06 -5.40 -1.31
CA ALA A 12 -19.67 -4.54 -2.42
C ALA A 12 -18.31 -3.86 -2.16
N LEU A 13 -18.09 -3.35 -0.94
CA LEU A 13 -16.83 -2.72 -0.56
C LEU A 13 -15.68 -3.74 -0.45
N LYS A 14 -15.94 -4.94 0.07
CA LYS A 14 -14.97 -6.04 0.10
C LYS A 14 -14.56 -6.49 -1.31
N LEU A 15 -15.53 -6.69 -2.20
CA LEU A 15 -15.28 -7.07 -3.59
C LEU A 15 -14.50 -5.99 -4.33
N TYR A 16 -14.85 -4.72 -4.12
CA TYR A 16 -14.13 -3.58 -4.68
C TYR A 16 -12.67 -3.55 -4.21
N HIS A 17 -12.44 -3.67 -2.90
CA HIS A 17 -11.09 -3.73 -2.33
C HIS A 17 -10.27 -4.91 -2.87
N HIS A 18 -10.90 -6.10 -2.97
CA HIS A 18 -10.27 -7.27 -3.55
C HIS A 18 -9.81 -7.02 -4.99
N ARG A 19 -10.65 -6.41 -5.82
CA ARG A 19 -10.34 -6.06 -7.22
C ARG A 19 -9.25 -5.00 -7.30
N LEU A 20 -9.28 -3.97 -6.46
CA LEU A 20 -8.22 -2.95 -6.42
C LEU A 20 -6.83 -3.54 -6.19
N LEU A 21 -6.72 -4.55 -5.32
CA LEU A 21 -5.47 -5.27 -5.07
C LEU A 21 -4.94 -6.05 -6.29
N ARG A 22 -5.78 -6.31 -7.29
CA ARG A 22 -5.42 -6.98 -8.55
C ARG A 22 -5.51 -6.06 -9.76
N GLN A 23 -5.53 -4.75 -9.51
CA GLN A 23 -5.43 -3.73 -10.54
C GLN A 23 -4.08 -3.02 -10.47
N GLY A 24 -3.61 -2.58 -11.63
CA GLY A 24 -2.38 -1.82 -11.80
C GLY A 24 -1.14 -2.63 -11.45
N VAL A 25 -0.20 -2.00 -10.74
CA VAL A 25 1.03 -2.65 -10.28
C VAL A 25 1.06 -2.54 -8.77
N ARG A 26 1.29 -3.64 -8.06
CA ARG A 26 1.37 -3.70 -6.60
C ARG A 26 2.76 -4.09 -6.15
N HIS A 27 3.32 -3.29 -5.26
CA HIS A 27 4.53 -3.64 -4.54
C HIS A 27 4.24 -3.73 -3.04
N GLY A 28 3.49 -2.79 -2.48
CA GLY A 28 3.02 -2.85 -1.09
C GLY A 28 4.12 -2.94 -0.03
N HIS A 29 5.35 -2.51 -0.36
CA HIS A 29 6.55 -2.68 0.47
C HIS A 29 6.88 -4.16 0.74
N GLU A 30 6.45 -5.08 -0.14
CA GLU A 30 6.69 -6.51 0.02
C GLU A 30 8.14 -6.86 -0.32
N MET A 31 8.91 -7.23 0.71
CA MET A 31 10.30 -7.62 0.57
C MET A 31 10.72 -8.66 1.59
N THR A 32 11.79 -9.39 1.28
CA THR A 32 12.46 -10.34 2.18
C THR A 32 13.97 -10.12 2.17
N PRO A 33 14.61 -9.96 3.34
CA PRO A 33 14.00 -9.82 4.67
C PRO A 33 13.32 -8.44 4.86
N HIS A 34 12.29 -8.37 5.71
CA HIS A 34 11.62 -7.10 6.02
C HIS A 34 12.53 -6.11 6.79
N ARG A 35 13.58 -6.60 7.45
CA ARG A 35 14.63 -5.77 8.05
C ARG A 35 15.99 -6.31 7.61
N PRO A 36 16.53 -5.83 6.48
CA PRO A 36 17.80 -6.34 5.98
C PRO A 36 18.95 -5.95 6.91
N GLY A 37 19.78 -6.93 7.23
CA GLY A 37 21.07 -6.74 7.88
C GLY A 37 22.10 -6.13 6.93
N ALA A 38 23.28 -5.83 7.47
CA ALA A 38 24.39 -5.33 6.67
C ALA A 38 24.86 -6.40 5.66
N TYR A 39 24.99 -5.99 4.40
CA TYR A 39 25.37 -6.82 3.26
C TYR A 39 24.47 -8.05 3.03
N GLU A 40 23.28 -8.06 3.62
CA GLU A 40 22.28 -9.09 3.38
C GLU A 40 21.51 -8.77 2.07
N PRO A 41 21.44 -9.68 1.10
CA PRO A 41 20.67 -9.48 -0.12
C PRO A 41 19.19 -9.20 0.16
N ILE A 42 18.59 -8.32 -0.63
CA ILE A 42 17.20 -7.89 -0.46
C ILE A 42 16.39 -8.36 -1.66
N THR A 43 15.40 -9.22 -1.43
CA THR A 43 14.47 -9.64 -2.48
C THR A 43 13.20 -8.81 -2.41
N LEU A 44 12.88 -8.11 -3.50
CA LEU A 44 11.65 -7.33 -3.66
C LEU A 44 10.65 -8.11 -4.49
N PHE A 45 9.35 -7.94 -4.19
CA PHE A 45 8.27 -8.59 -4.93
C PHE A 45 7.34 -7.56 -5.56
N ALA A 46 6.80 -7.86 -6.72
CA ALA A 46 5.76 -7.03 -7.32
C ALA A 46 4.70 -7.91 -7.98
N THR A 47 3.48 -7.41 -8.10
CA THR A 47 2.39 -8.08 -8.79
C THR A 47 1.81 -7.16 -9.84
N THR A 48 1.72 -7.64 -11.07
CA THR A 48 0.98 -6.95 -12.14
C THR A 48 -0.45 -7.47 -12.16
N GLY A 49 -1.40 -6.53 -12.12
CA GLY A 49 -2.83 -6.77 -12.09
C GLY A 49 -3.41 -7.21 -13.43
N VAL A 50 -4.69 -7.58 -13.41
CA VAL A 50 -5.43 -8.14 -14.56
C VAL A 50 -5.51 -7.18 -15.77
N ASP A 51 -5.41 -5.89 -15.46
CA ASP A 51 -5.58 -4.72 -16.32
C ASP A 51 -4.25 -4.10 -16.77
N VAL A 52 -3.10 -4.72 -16.43
CA VAL A 52 -1.77 -4.30 -16.89
C VAL A 52 -1.15 -5.41 -17.72
N THR A 53 -0.86 -5.12 -18.98
CA THR A 53 0.00 -5.97 -19.81
C THR A 53 1.45 -5.57 -19.54
N ALA A 54 2.23 -6.49 -18.98
CA ALA A 54 3.64 -6.25 -18.69
C ALA A 54 4.50 -7.43 -19.13
N ASP A 55 5.51 -7.14 -19.95
CA ASP A 55 6.56 -8.10 -20.34
C ASP A 55 7.83 -7.86 -19.54
N ALA A 56 7.96 -6.66 -18.95
CA ALA A 56 9.11 -6.26 -18.18
C ALA A 56 8.70 -5.49 -16.92
N VAL A 57 9.41 -5.76 -15.83
CA VAL A 57 9.30 -5.06 -14.56
C VAL A 57 10.71 -4.73 -14.06
N ALA A 58 10.93 -3.50 -13.59
CA ALA A 58 12.22 -3.07 -13.08
C ALA A 58 12.11 -2.29 -11.77
N CYS A 59 13.14 -2.41 -10.95
CA CYS A 59 13.42 -1.61 -9.77
C CYS A 59 14.48 -0.56 -10.14
N TYR A 60 14.17 0.72 -9.95
CA TYR A 60 15.16 1.80 -10.01
C TYR A 60 15.49 2.20 -8.58
N PHE A 61 16.75 2.27 -8.20
CA PHE A 61 17.13 2.50 -6.81
C PHE A 61 18.38 3.37 -6.63
N THR A 62 18.46 4.05 -5.49
CA THR A 62 19.56 4.91 -5.09
C THR A 62 19.95 4.63 -3.64
N THR A 63 21.21 4.85 -3.30
CA THR A 63 21.75 4.69 -1.92
C THR A 63 22.39 5.95 -1.37
N ASP A 64 22.50 6.99 -2.20
CA ASP A 64 23.15 8.27 -1.90
C ASP A 64 22.16 9.32 -1.34
N GLY A 65 20.87 8.98 -1.26
CA GLY A 65 19.81 9.87 -0.78
C GLY A 65 19.13 10.71 -1.85
N THR A 66 19.48 10.54 -3.13
CA THR A 66 18.72 11.10 -4.26
C THR A 66 17.44 10.32 -4.52
N GLU A 67 16.50 10.86 -5.30
CA GLU A 67 15.31 10.10 -5.72
C GLU A 67 15.61 9.28 -6.97
N PRO A 68 15.25 7.99 -6.98
CA PRO A 68 15.46 7.14 -8.14
C PRO A 68 14.58 7.59 -9.30
N VAL A 69 15.21 7.82 -10.45
CA VAL A 69 14.52 8.20 -11.69
C VAL A 69 14.94 7.24 -12.77
N GLY A 70 13.97 6.66 -13.46
CA GLY A 70 14.22 5.78 -14.58
C GLY A 70 12.95 5.52 -15.36
N GLN A 71 13.13 4.96 -16.54
CA GLN A 71 12.03 4.60 -17.41
C GLN A 71 12.41 3.40 -18.29
N ARG A 72 11.49 2.47 -18.44
CA ARG A 72 11.55 1.26 -19.29
C ARG A 72 12.87 0.48 -19.16
N GLY A 73 13.34 0.33 -17.93
CA GLY A 73 14.52 -0.45 -17.59
C GLY A 73 15.84 0.30 -17.75
N THR A 74 15.79 1.62 -17.98
CA THR A 74 16.95 2.52 -18.03
C THR A 74 16.88 3.49 -16.87
N ALA A 75 17.90 3.50 -16.01
CA ALA A 75 18.01 4.49 -14.94
C ALA A 75 18.56 5.82 -15.49
N VAL A 76 17.93 6.92 -15.09
CA VAL A 76 18.41 8.30 -15.26
C VAL A 76 19.13 8.76 -13.99
N CYS A 77 18.65 8.36 -12.81
CA CYS A 77 19.26 8.60 -11.52
C CYS A 77 19.21 7.32 -10.68
N GLY A 78 20.37 6.86 -10.22
CA GLY A 78 20.55 5.59 -9.54
C GLY A 78 20.86 4.42 -10.47
N ASP A 79 20.65 3.22 -9.94
CA ASP A 79 20.86 1.95 -10.61
C ASP A 79 19.53 1.27 -10.95
N VAL A 80 19.58 0.23 -11.78
CA VAL A 80 18.42 -0.54 -12.20
C VAL A 80 18.64 -2.03 -12.00
N ALA A 81 17.62 -2.73 -11.50
CA ALA A 81 17.56 -4.18 -11.43
C ALA A 81 16.25 -4.69 -12.06
N ARG A 82 16.33 -5.74 -12.88
CA ARG A 82 15.17 -6.31 -13.57
C ARG A 82 14.58 -7.46 -12.76
N PHE A 83 13.26 -7.45 -12.65
CA PHE A 83 12.53 -8.56 -12.06
C PHE A 83 12.39 -9.71 -13.05
N THR A 84 12.23 -10.91 -12.51
CA THR A 84 11.80 -12.11 -13.23
C THR A 84 10.40 -12.52 -12.77
N PRO A 85 9.54 -13.03 -13.67
CA PRO A 85 8.25 -13.58 -13.27
C PRO A 85 8.48 -14.88 -12.50
N ILE A 86 7.78 -15.05 -11.38
CA ILE A 86 7.90 -16.21 -10.50
C ILE A 86 6.62 -17.03 -10.39
N GLU A 87 5.45 -16.42 -10.63
CA GLU A 87 4.16 -17.11 -10.56
C GLU A 87 3.12 -16.36 -11.38
N THR A 88 2.23 -17.08 -12.07
CA THR A 88 1.03 -16.53 -12.71
C THR A 88 -0.18 -17.26 -12.18
N SER A 89 -1.19 -16.51 -11.71
CA SER A 89 -2.38 -17.08 -11.07
C SER A 89 -3.67 -16.49 -11.65
N TRP A 90 -4.73 -17.30 -11.73
CA TRP A 90 -6.06 -16.85 -12.12
C TRP A 90 -6.82 -16.30 -10.89
N ASP A 91 -7.32 -15.07 -10.99
CA ASP A 91 -8.18 -14.47 -9.98
C ASP A 91 -9.64 -14.46 -10.46
N SER A 92 -10.50 -15.24 -9.79
CA SER A 92 -11.90 -15.38 -10.20
C SER A 92 -12.75 -14.14 -9.93
N PHE A 93 -12.38 -13.29 -8.97
CA PHE A 93 -13.16 -12.11 -8.61
C PHE A 93 -12.76 -10.88 -9.42
N ALA A 94 -11.49 -10.79 -9.80
CA ALA A 94 -10.97 -9.81 -10.75
C ALA A 94 -11.11 -10.25 -12.21
N TRP A 95 -11.43 -11.54 -12.43
CA TRP A 95 -11.66 -12.15 -13.74
C TRP A 95 -10.47 -11.97 -14.70
N GLY A 96 -9.29 -12.38 -14.25
CA GLY A 96 -8.09 -12.28 -15.07
C GLY A 96 -6.87 -12.90 -14.41
N TYR A 97 -5.77 -12.93 -15.15
CA TYR A 97 -4.50 -13.40 -14.64
C TYR A 97 -3.74 -12.26 -13.95
N THR A 98 -3.12 -12.59 -12.83
CA THR A 98 -2.10 -11.76 -12.18
C THR A 98 -0.76 -12.47 -12.27
N THR A 99 0.32 -11.69 -12.38
CA THR A 99 1.68 -12.21 -12.42
C THR A 99 2.47 -11.63 -11.26
N ARG A 100 3.09 -12.50 -10.47
CA ARG A 100 4.02 -12.15 -9.40
C ARG A 100 5.45 -12.20 -9.94
N TRP A 101 6.23 -11.21 -9.54
CA TRP A 101 7.59 -10.94 -9.98
C TRP A 101 8.52 -10.85 -8.77
N ALA A 102 9.78 -11.24 -8.93
CA ALA A 102 10.81 -11.06 -7.92
C ALA A 102 12.10 -10.48 -8.50
N VAL A 103 12.83 -9.69 -7.71
CA VAL A 103 14.21 -9.27 -7.99
C VAL A 103 15.01 -9.31 -6.72
N THR A 104 16.27 -9.77 -6.79
CA THR A 104 17.20 -9.74 -5.67
C THR A 104 18.24 -8.65 -5.91
N LEU A 105 18.23 -7.63 -5.05
CA LEU A 105 19.24 -6.58 -4.99
C LEU A 105 20.44 -7.08 -4.16
N PRO A 106 21.65 -6.55 -4.43
CA PRO A 106 22.80 -6.80 -3.57
C PRO A 106 22.53 -6.27 -2.14
N GLY A 107 23.23 -6.81 -1.16
CA GLY A 107 23.21 -6.26 0.19
C GLY A 107 24.06 -4.99 0.29
N PHE A 108 23.65 -4.07 1.17
CA PHE A 108 24.31 -2.77 1.35
C PHE A 108 24.93 -2.62 2.75
N ALA A 109 25.80 -1.63 2.93
CA ALA A 109 26.42 -1.36 4.22
C ALA A 109 25.38 -0.96 5.29
N ALA A 110 25.74 -1.15 6.57
CA ALA A 110 24.92 -0.69 7.69
C ALA A 110 24.72 0.84 7.62
N GLY A 111 23.50 1.30 7.89
CA GLY A 111 23.15 2.72 7.81
C GLY A 111 22.82 3.23 6.41
N THR A 112 22.99 2.42 5.36
CA THR A 112 22.53 2.78 4.01
C THR A 112 21.01 2.96 4.00
N ARG A 113 20.55 4.05 3.38
CA ARG A 113 19.13 4.29 3.09
C ARG A 113 18.88 4.03 1.61
N LEU A 114 18.33 2.86 1.31
CA LEU A 114 17.91 2.47 -0.02
C LEU A 114 16.57 3.17 -0.34
N ARG A 115 16.53 3.92 -1.44
CA ARG A 115 15.28 4.42 -2.02
C ARG A 115 15.05 3.75 -3.35
N TYR A 116 13.82 3.33 -3.64
CA TYR A 116 13.52 2.68 -4.91
C TYR A 116 12.10 2.92 -5.40
N ARG A 117 11.90 2.70 -6.71
CA ARG A 117 10.62 2.70 -7.42
C ARG A 117 10.53 1.45 -8.27
N VAL A 118 9.33 0.89 -8.39
CA VAL A 118 9.07 -0.28 -9.23
C VAL A 118 8.15 0.13 -10.37
N GLY A 119 8.54 -0.17 -11.61
CA GLY A 119 7.78 0.12 -12.82
C GLY A 119 7.57 -1.13 -13.68
N ALA A 120 6.41 -1.24 -14.31
CA ALA A 120 6.05 -2.33 -15.21
C ALA A 120 5.58 -1.78 -16.56
N TRP A 121 5.95 -2.42 -17.66
CA TRP A 121 5.54 -2.04 -19.01
C TRP A 121 5.50 -3.25 -19.96
N ALA A 122 4.69 -3.14 -21.01
CA ALA A 122 4.77 -4.03 -22.17
C ALA A 122 5.97 -3.65 -23.04
N ALA A 123 6.69 -4.64 -23.56
CA ALA A 123 7.63 -4.42 -24.64
C ALA A 123 6.87 -3.79 -25.82
N ASP A 124 7.49 -2.88 -26.58
CA ASP A 124 6.80 -2.26 -27.73
C ASP A 124 6.29 -3.38 -28.66
N ALA A 125 4.96 -3.52 -28.73
CA ALA A 125 4.33 -4.38 -29.70
C ALA A 125 4.62 -3.77 -31.08
N ALA A 126 5.50 -4.40 -31.85
CA ALA A 126 5.66 -4.06 -33.25
C ALA A 126 4.36 -4.24 -34.04
N ASP A 127 3.37 -4.99 -33.52
CA ASP A 127 2.11 -5.28 -34.21
C ASP A 127 0.92 -5.28 -33.24
N ALA A 128 0.21 -4.16 -33.13
CA ALA A 128 -1.10 -4.08 -32.47
C ALA A 128 -2.13 -3.41 -33.39
N ALA A 129 -2.13 -3.77 -34.68
CA ALA A 129 -3.07 -3.25 -35.67
C ALA A 129 -4.43 -3.97 -35.67
N ASP A 130 -4.56 -5.12 -35.01
CA ASP A 130 -5.80 -5.92 -35.01
C ASP A 130 -6.36 -6.13 -33.59
N ALA A 131 -6.72 -5.05 -32.91
CA ALA A 131 -7.60 -5.13 -31.74
C ALA A 131 -9.04 -4.89 -32.17
N ALA A 132 -9.81 -5.97 -32.27
CA ALA A 132 -11.24 -5.95 -32.55
C ALA A 132 -12.02 -5.09 -31.54
N ASP A 133 -13.09 -4.46 -32.03
CA ASP A 133 -14.03 -3.61 -31.29
C ASP A 133 -14.64 -4.41 -30.12
N GLY A 134 -14.17 -4.15 -28.90
CA GLY A 134 -14.47 -4.93 -27.69
C GLY A 134 -13.28 -5.15 -26.75
N ALA A 135 -12.08 -4.66 -27.11
CA ALA A 135 -10.86 -4.85 -26.34
C ALA A 135 -10.92 -4.24 -24.92
N ASP A 136 -10.63 -5.11 -23.94
CA ASP A 136 -10.36 -4.78 -22.55
C ASP A 136 -9.37 -3.62 -22.46
N LYS A 137 -9.76 -2.53 -21.79
CA LYS A 137 -9.03 -1.25 -21.72
C LYS A 137 -7.86 -1.37 -20.74
N ARG A 138 -7.00 -2.35 -20.99
CA ARG A 138 -5.74 -2.57 -20.27
C ARG A 138 -4.87 -1.32 -20.44
N ILE A 139 -4.15 -0.95 -19.38
CA ILE A 139 -3.26 0.21 -19.43
C ILE A 139 -2.15 -0.10 -20.44
N SER A 140 -2.26 0.42 -21.67
CA SER A 140 -1.39 0.08 -22.78
C SER A 140 -0.18 1.01 -22.89
N SER A 141 0.96 0.40 -23.23
CA SER A 141 2.28 0.93 -23.65
C SER A 141 3.08 1.80 -22.66
N ALA A 142 2.44 2.64 -21.85
CA ALA A 142 3.15 3.47 -20.88
C ALA A 142 3.55 2.66 -19.64
N GLU A 143 4.81 2.79 -19.19
CA GLU A 143 5.23 2.24 -17.91
C GLU A 143 4.38 2.78 -16.75
N VAL A 144 3.84 1.84 -15.98
CA VAL A 144 3.00 2.04 -14.79
C VAL A 144 3.84 1.76 -13.55
N PHE A 145 3.86 2.69 -12.60
CA PHE A 145 4.59 2.50 -11.34
C PHE A 145 3.74 1.82 -10.28
N ALA A 146 4.43 1.14 -9.37
CA ALA A 146 3.82 0.38 -8.30
C ALA A 146 2.99 1.24 -7.33
N ASP A 147 2.00 0.55 -6.75
CA ASP A 147 0.93 1.02 -5.87
C ASP A 147 -0.07 1.97 -6.54
N TYR A 148 -0.12 1.97 -7.87
CA TYR A 148 -1.22 2.51 -8.66
C TYR A 148 -2.24 1.42 -9.02
N PRO A 149 -3.56 1.70 -9.00
CA PRO A 149 -4.20 2.88 -8.40
C PRO A 149 -4.02 2.92 -6.88
N ASP A 150 -4.07 4.09 -6.26
CA ASP A 150 -3.91 4.23 -4.80
C ASP A 150 -4.98 3.42 -4.07
N LEU A 151 -4.57 2.37 -3.36
CA LEU A 151 -5.47 1.45 -2.68
C LEU A 151 -6.25 2.13 -1.56
N LYS A 152 -5.57 2.95 -0.76
CA LYS A 152 -6.13 3.58 0.43
C LYS A 152 -7.15 4.63 0.01
N LEU A 153 -6.74 5.56 -0.86
CA LEU A 153 -7.60 6.61 -1.35
C LEU A 153 -8.82 6.03 -2.08
N SER A 154 -8.61 5.02 -2.94
CA SER A 154 -9.72 4.36 -3.64
C SER A 154 -10.71 3.71 -2.66
N SER A 155 -10.22 3.02 -1.62
CA SER A 155 -11.07 2.36 -0.62
C SER A 155 -11.83 3.37 0.24
N GLU A 156 -11.18 4.46 0.66
CA GLU A 156 -11.80 5.54 1.44
C GLU A 156 -12.87 6.28 0.64
N GLN A 157 -12.61 6.57 -0.64
CA GLN A 157 -13.59 7.21 -1.53
C GLN A 157 -14.81 6.31 -1.77
N ALA A 158 -14.60 5.01 -1.95
CA ALA A 158 -15.70 4.06 -2.08
C ALA A 158 -16.56 3.98 -0.80
N ALA A 159 -15.91 3.94 0.37
CA ALA A 159 -16.61 3.97 1.65
C ALA A 159 -17.40 5.28 1.85
N HIS A 160 -16.79 6.42 1.53
CA HIS A 160 -17.44 7.72 1.61
C HIS A 160 -18.68 7.78 0.71
N ARG A 161 -18.58 7.33 -0.55
CA ARG A 161 -19.74 7.27 -1.46
C ARG A 161 -20.86 6.38 -0.91
N HIS A 162 -20.50 5.25 -0.30
CA HIS A 162 -21.47 4.35 0.29
C HIS A 162 -22.19 5.00 1.49
N PHE A 163 -21.45 5.51 2.47
CA PHE A 163 -22.06 6.03 3.70
C PHE A 163 -22.73 7.40 3.52
N SER A 164 -22.17 8.28 2.69
CA SER A 164 -22.71 9.63 2.49
C SER A 164 -23.86 9.68 1.49
N HIS A 165 -23.83 8.82 0.47
CA HIS A 165 -24.75 8.90 -0.67
C HIS A 165 -25.52 7.62 -0.95
N ASN A 166 -25.28 6.53 -0.20
CA ASN A 166 -25.86 5.22 -0.44
C ASN A 166 -25.62 4.71 -1.88
N LEU A 167 -24.47 5.07 -2.45
CA LEU A 167 -24.07 4.68 -3.80
C LEU A 167 -23.07 3.51 -3.75
N PRO A 168 -23.08 2.61 -4.75
CA PRO A 168 -22.05 1.59 -4.87
C PRO A 168 -20.67 2.22 -5.16
N PRO A 169 -19.58 1.47 -4.92
CA PRO A 169 -18.25 1.87 -5.34
C PRO A 169 -18.20 2.16 -6.84
N ASP A 170 -17.54 3.24 -7.22
CA ASP A 170 -17.31 3.57 -8.63
C ASP A 170 -16.07 2.81 -9.14
N THR A 171 -16.29 1.79 -9.96
CA THR A 171 -15.22 0.96 -10.51
C THR A 171 -14.53 1.56 -11.73
N ALA A 172 -15.09 2.63 -12.30
CA ALA A 172 -14.52 3.28 -13.49
C ALA A 172 -13.41 4.28 -13.11
N VAL A 173 -13.47 4.84 -11.90
CA VAL A 173 -12.50 5.83 -11.41
C VAL A 173 -11.28 5.13 -10.81
N ARG A 174 -10.10 5.52 -11.28
CA ARG A 174 -8.81 5.10 -10.73
C ARG A 174 -8.19 6.27 -9.98
N TRP A 175 -8.03 6.12 -8.67
CA TRP A 175 -7.43 7.16 -7.84
C TRP A 175 -5.90 7.04 -7.82
N GLY A 176 -5.24 8.19 -7.65
CA GLY A 176 -3.79 8.31 -7.70
C GLY A 176 -3.27 8.56 -9.11
N GLU A 177 -1.96 8.79 -9.21
CA GLU A 177 -1.28 9.01 -10.48
C GLU A 177 -0.40 7.80 -10.81
N PRO A 178 -0.41 7.30 -12.07
CA PRO A 178 0.44 6.18 -12.46
C PRO A 178 1.93 6.57 -12.54
N ARG A 179 2.23 7.87 -12.48
CA ARG A 179 3.58 8.47 -12.47
C ARG A 179 3.58 9.72 -11.60
N PRO A 180 4.67 10.01 -10.86
CA PRO A 180 5.89 9.19 -10.76
C PRO A 180 5.66 7.89 -9.97
N GLY A 181 4.53 7.75 -9.27
CA GLY A 181 4.28 6.58 -8.42
C GLY A 181 5.11 6.61 -7.14
N THR A 182 4.97 5.57 -6.32
CA THR A 182 5.47 5.56 -4.94
C THR A 182 6.98 5.37 -4.86
N VAL A 183 7.68 6.25 -4.15
CA VAL A 183 9.07 6.04 -3.73
C VAL A 183 9.08 5.28 -2.41
N PHE A 184 9.63 4.06 -2.43
CA PHE A 184 9.82 3.24 -1.25
C PHE A 184 11.17 3.56 -0.61
N THR A 185 11.24 3.43 0.72
CA THR A 185 12.48 3.60 1.47
C THR A 185 12.69 2.43 2.42
N VAL A 186 13.92 1.92 2.44
CA VAL A 186 14.39 0.88 3.36
C VAL A 186 15.69 1.38 3.99
N ALA A 187 15.85 1.23 5.30
CA ALA A 187 17.15 1.47 5.92
C ALA A 187 17.76 0.14 6.35
N VAL A 188 19.05 0.00 6.08
CA VAL A 188 19.81 -1.23 6.26
C VAL A 188 20.40 -1.29 7.66
N ALA A 189 20.31 -2.47 8.28
CA ALA A 189 20.73 -2.74 9.65
C ALA A 189 20.05 -1.81 10.68
N GLN A 190 18.74 -1.54 10.51
CA GLN A 190 18.00 -0.82 11.54
C GLN A 190 18.01 -1.60 12.87
N PRO A 191 18.18 -0.91 14.00
CA PRO A 191 18.03 -1.56 15.30
C PRO A 191 16.62 -2.16 15.42
N GLY A 192 16.54 -3.37 15.98
CA GLY A 192 15.26 -4.00 16.25
C GLY A 192 14.43 -3.19 17.25
N ALA A 193 13.13 -3.51 17.31
CA ALA A 193 12.28 -2.99 18.37
C ALA A 193 12.91 -3.25 19.75
N PRO A 194 12.95 -2.24 20.64
CA PRO A 194 13.59 -2.36 21.94
C PRO A 194 12.88 -3.42 22.80
N GLU A 195 13.63 -4.06 23.70
CA GLU A 195 13.13 -5.22 24.44
C GLU A 195 11.92 -4.90 25.32
N TRP A 196 11.87 -3.70 25.91
CA TRP A 196 10.71 -3.25 26.70
C TRP A 196 9.42 -3.25 25.86
N ALA A 197 9.50 -2.89 24.57
CA ALA A 197 8.33 -2.82 23.69
C ALA A 197 7.83 -4.20 23.29
N ARG A 198 8.72 -5.20 23.20
CA ARG A 198 8.34 -6.60 22.91
C ARG A 198 7.60 -7.26 24.07
N ARG A 199 7.83 -6.76 25.28
CA ARG A 199 7.25 -7.28 26.53
C ARG A 199 6.14 -6.41 27.10
N ALA A 200 5.89 -5.25 26.49
CA ALA A 200 4.89 -4.30 26.98
C ALA A 200 3.48 -4.82 26.74
N LEU A 201 2.62 -4.66 27.76
CA LEU A 201 1.17 -4.65 27.57
C LEU A 201 0.75 -3.19 27.42
N ILE A 202 0.28 -2.82 26.23
CA ILE A 202 -0.05 -1.43 25.88
C ILE A 202 -1.56 -1.24 25.98
N TYR A 203 -2.00 -0.30 26.82
CA TYR A 203 -3.38 0.15 26.89
C TYR A 203 -3.56 1.42 26.05
N HIS A 204 -4.42 1.34 25.03
CA HIS A 204 -4.82 2.51 24.24
C HIS A 204 -6.01 3.18 24.92
N LEU A 205 -5.84 4.42 25.39
CA LEU A 205 -6.89 5.18 26.05
C LEU A 205 -7.36 6.35 25.18
N MET A 206 -8.67 6.43 24.93
CA MET A 206 -9.30 7.65 24.43
C MET A 206 -9.59 8.55 25.63
N ILE A 207 -8.76 9.57 25.85
CA ILE A 207 -8.77 10.39 27.07
C ILE A 207 -10.16 10.93 27.42
N ASP A 208 -10.87 11.51 26.44
CA ASP A 208 -12.21 12.08 26.63
C ASP A 208 -13.27 11.06 27.09
N ARG A 209 -13.03 9.76 26.83
CA ARG A 209 -13.95 8.66 27.16
C ARG A 209 -13.43 7.74 28.26
N PHE A 210 -12.29 8.05 28.86
CA PHE A 210 -11.66 7.19 29.85
C PHE A 210 -12.17 7.47 31.27
N TYR A 211 -11.90 8.66 31.81
CA TYR A 211 -12.36 9.05 33.15
C TYR A 211 -12.34 10.58 33.32
N PRO A 212 -13.43 11.23 33.79
CA PRO A 212 -13.50 12.68 33.94
C PRO A 212 -12.63 13.22 35.09
N GLY A 213 -12.33 12.37 36.08
CA GLY A 213 -11.60 12.71 37.29
C GLY A 213 -12.51 12.68 38.53
N GLU A 214 -11.90 12.53 39.71
CA GLU A 214 -12.63 12.50 40.97
C GLU A 214 -13.44 13.78 41.19
N GLY A 215 -14.67 13.60 41.69
CA GLY A 215 -15.62 14.68 41.90
C GLY A 215 -16.17 15.32 40.62
N ARG A 216 -15.86 14.78 39.43
CA ARG A 216 -16.39 15.27 38.15
C ARG A 216 -17.37 14.27 37.54
N GLY A 217 -18.51 14.79 37.08
CA GLY A 217 -19.51 14.00 36.36
C GLY A 217 -19.19 13.84 34.88
N TRP A 218 -19.67 12.75 34.30
CA TRP A 218 -19.67 12.55 32.85
C TRP A 218 -20.57 13.56 32.14
N ARG A 219 -20.13 14.03 30.96
CA ARG A 219 -20.97 14.78 30.03
C ARG A 219 -21.65 13.80 29.09
N GLN A 220 -22.94 13.57 29.28
CA GLN A 220 -23.73 12.74 28.37
C GLN A 220 -24.03 13.53 27.10
N THR A 221 -23.73 12.95 25.94
CA THR A 221 -24.00 13.54 24.63
C THR A 221 -24.45 12.47 23.66
N ALA A 222 -25.40 12.83 22.79
CA ALA A 222 -25.79 12.00 21.64
C ALA A 222 -24.94 12.29 20.40
N ASP A 223 -24.17 13.39 20.41
CA ASP A 223 -23.22 13.72 19.36
C ASP A 223 -21.94 12.88 19.51
N LEU A 224 -21.63 12.08 18.49
CA LEU A 224 -20.40 11.27 18.44
C LEU A 224 -19.13 12.11 18.56
N ASN A 225 -19.17 13.35 18.06
CA ASN A 225 -18.06 14.30 18.13
C ASN A 225 -18.09 15.16 19.40
N GLY A 226 -19.10 14.98 20.26
CA GLY A 226 -19.23 15.70 21.51
C GLY A 226 -18.24 15.22 22.57
N PHE A 227 -17.85 16.15 23.44
CA PHE A 227 -17.00 15.86 24.60
C PHE A 227 -17.78 15.15 25.70
N CYS A 228 -17.24 14.02 26.18
CA CYS A 228 -17.76 13.31 27.36
C CYS A 228 -17.06 13.74 28.66
N GLY A 229 -15.98 14.51 28.56
CA GLY A 229 -15.38 15.20 29.70
C GLY A 229 -14.27 14.42 30.41
N GLY A 230 -13.78 13.34 29.81
CA GLY A 230 -12.57 12.65 30.24
C GLY A 230 -11.33 13.55 30.21
N THR A 231 -10.41 13.37 31.15
CA THR A 231 -9.23 14.26 31.30
C THR A 231 -7.95 13.49 31.58
N LEU A 232 -6.80 14.11 31.31
CA LEU A 232 -5.48 13.57 31.70
C LEU A 232 -5.35 13.37 33.21
N ARG A 233 -5.98 14.24 34.01
CA ARG A 233 -6.04 14.08 35.47
C ARG A 233 -6.78 12.79 35.85
N GLY A 234 -7.90 12.52 35.18
CA GLY A 234 -8.63 11.27 35.37
C GLY A 234 -7.82 10.04 34.96
N VAL A 235 -7.00 10.13 33.90
CA VAL A 235 -6.05 9.05 33.56
C VAL A 235 -5.08 8.79 34.70
N TYR A 236 -4.47 9.85 35.24
CA TYR A 236 -3.53 9.75 36.36
C TYR A 236 -4.15 9.08 37.60
N GLU A 237 -5.38 9.43 37.94
CA GLU A 237 -6.11 8.87 39.09
C GLU A 237 -6.50 7.38 38.93
N LYS A 238 -6.35 6.81 37.73
CA LYS A 238 -6.65 5.41 37.42
C LYS A 238 -5.44 4.62 36.96
N LEU A 239 -4.22 5.10 37.23
CA LEU A 239 -3.00 4.35 36.91
C LEU A 239 -2.86 3.05 37.70
N ASP A 240 -3.49 2.97 38.88
CA ASP A 240 -3.47 1.78 39.75
C ASP A 240 -4.52 0.72 39.39
N TYR A 241 -5.39 1.00 38.41
CA TYR A 241 -6.43 0.07 37.95
C TYR A 241 -5.86 -0.94 36.95
#